data_AF-A0ABD2E8M2-F1
#
_entry.id   AF-A0ABD2E8M2-F1
#
_cell.length_a   1.000
_cell.length_b   1.000
_cell.length_c   1.000
_cell.angle_alpha   90.00
_cell.angle_beta   90.00
_cell.angle_gamma   90.00
#
_symmetry.space_group_name_H-M   'P 1'
#
loop_
_entity.id
_entity.type
_entity.pdbx_description
1 polymer ?
#
loop_
_entity_poly.entity_id
_entity_poly.type
_entity_poly.pdbx_seq_one_letter_code
_entity_poly.pdbx_strand_id
1 'polypeptide(L)'
;MDLFGDLPEPERSPRPAAGKEVQKGSLLFDDLPPASSTDSGSGGPLLFDDLPPASSGDSGSLATSIPQTVKNEGKGAKRKTSEEEEKNGSEELVEKKVCKASSVLFGLKGYVAERKGEREEMQDAHVILNDITEECRPPSSLITRVSYFAVFDGHGGIRASKFAAQNLHQNLIRKFPKGDVISVEKTVKRCLLDTFKHTDEEFLKQASSQKPAWKDGSTATCVLAVDNILYIANLGDSRAILCRYNEESQKHAALSLSKEHNPTQYEERMRIQKAGGNVRDGRVLGVLEVSRSIGDGQYKRCGVTSVPDIRRCQLTPND
;
A
#
# COMPACT_ATOMS: atom_id res chain seq x y z
N MET A 1 -19.67 -59.62 -39.36
CA MET A 1 -18.56 -58.81 -39.89
C MET A 1 -18.20 -57.84 -38.79
N ASP A 2 -17.36 -58.30 -37.88
CA ASP A 2 -16.78 -57.53 -36.80
C ASP A 2 -15.50 -56.87 -37.30
N LEU A 3 -15.31 -55.59 -36.98
CA LEU A 3 -14.11 -54.82 -37.26
C LEU A 3 -13.63 -54.19 -35.94
N PHE A 4 -12.97 -55.03 -35.13
CA PHE A 4 -12.02 -54.61 -34.11
C PHE A 4 -10.70 -54.23 -34.80
N GLY A 5 -10.11 -53.11 -34.39
CA GLY A 5 -8.73 -52.75 -34.68
C GLY A 5 -8.06 -52.31 -33.39
N ASP A 6 -7.25 -53.20 -32.82
CA ASP A 6 -6.45 -53.02 -31.61
C ASP A 6 -5.27 -52.06 -31.82
N LEU A 7 -4.94 -51.26 -30.79
CA LEU A 7 -3.60 -50.69 -30.57
C LEU A 7 -3.24 -50.76 -29.06
N PRO A 8 -1.96 -51.01 -28.72
CA PRO A 8 -1.54 -51.64 -27.46
C PRO A 8 -1.23 -50.67 -26.30
N GLU A 9 -1.38 -51.16 -25.06
CA GLU A 9 -0.89 -50.55 -23.82
C GLU A 9 0.62 -50.82 -23.58
N PRO A 10 1.37 -49.88 -22.95
CA PRO A 10 2.79 -50.07 -22.67
C PRO A 10 3.08 -50.86 -21.38
N GLU A 11 4.13 -51.67 -21.47
CA GLU A 11 4.61 -52.66 -20.50
C GLU A 11 5.08 -52.10 -19.14
N ARG A 12 4.82 -52.88 -18.08
CA ARG A 12 5.47 -52.75 -16.76
C ARG A 12 6.77 -53.54 -16.70
N SER A 13 7.83 -52.92 -16.20
CA SER A 13 9.09 -53.57 -15.82
C SER A 13 9.37 -53.44 -14.30
N PRO A 14 10.25 -54.29 -13.72
CA PRO A 14 10.06 -54.86 -12.39
C PRO A 14 10.83 -54.16 -11.25
N ARG A 15 10.41 -54.46 -10.00
CA ARG A 15 11.11 -54.08 -8.75
C ARG A 15 12.41 -54.88 -8.57
N PRO A 16 13.41 -54.32 -7.85
CA PRO A 16 14.35 -55.12 -7.08
C PRO A 16 14.25 -54.86 -5.57
N ALA A 17 14.64 -55.89 -4.82
CA ALA A 17 14.61 -56.03 -3.37
C ALA A 17 15.87 -55.47 -2.68
N ALA A 18 15.77 -55.35 -1.35
CA ALA A 18 16.73 -54.75 -0.42
C ALA A 18 18.02 -55.56 -0.21
N GLY A 19 19.10 -54.85 0.12
CA GLY A 19 20.33 -55.35 0.72
C GLY A 19 21.11 -54.22 1.42
N LYS A 20 21.49 -54.43 2.69
CA LYS A 20 22.27 -53.52 3.54
C LYS A 20 23.77 -53.70 3.32
N GLU A 21 24.56 -52.61 3.41
CA GLU A 21 25.82 -52.55 4.20
C GLU A 21 26.36 -51.11 4.32
N VAL A 22 27.26 -50.89 5.28
CA VAL A 22 27.59 -49.62 5.97
C VAL A 22 29.04 -49.16 5.65
N GLN A 23 29.31 -47.85 5.49
CA GLN A 23 30.36 -47.05 6.20
C GLN A 23 30.79 -45.73 5.49
N LYS A 24 31.01 -44.71 6.34
CA LYS A 24 31.95 -43.55 6.28
C LYS A 24 31.75 -42.39 5.28
N GLY A 25 31.27 -41.27 5.83
CA GLY A 25 32.03 -40.02 6.06
C GLY A 25 32.46 -39.14 4.87
N SER A 26 31.93 -37.91 4.80
CA SER A 26 32.68 -36.64 4.89
C SER A 26 31.75 -35.43 4.65
N LEU A 27 31.91 -34.42 5.51
CA LEU A 27 31.37 -33.06 5.37
C LEU A 27 32.30 -32.28 4.44
N LEU A 28 31.78 -31.61 3.42
CA LEU A 28 32.55 -30.62 2.63
C LEU A 28 31.60 -29.49 2.17
N PHE A 29 31.39 -28.53 3.08
CA PHE A 29 31.34 -27.11 2.71
C PHE A 29 32.81 -26.69 2.62
N ASP A 30 33.35 -26.57 1.42
CA ASP A 30 34.61 -25.88 1.14
C ASP A 30 34.58 -25.52 -0.34
N ASP A 31 34.27 -24.25 -0.64
CA ASP A 31 34.76 -23.49 -1.82
C ASP A 31 34.04 -22.13 -1.91
N LEU A 32 34.26 -21.27 -0.92
CA LEU A 32 34.06 -19.82 -1.07
C LEU A 32 35.44 -19.13 -0.97
N PRO A 33 35.78 -18.20 -1.89
CA PRO A 33 37.07 -17.53 -1.87
C PRO A 33 37.18 -16.51 -0.72
N PRO A 34 38.39 -16.28 -0.18
CA PRO A 34 38.61 -15.43 0.99
C PRO A 34 38.55 -13.92 0.66
N ALA A 35 38.10 -13.16 1.65
CA ALA A 35 38.09 -11.69 1.65
C ALA A 35 39.51 -11.14 1.78
N SER A 36 39.91 -10.27 0.85
CA SER A 36 41.14 -9.47 0.96
C SER A 36 40.79 -8.02 1.27
N SER A 37 41.21 -7.57 2.45
CA SER A 37 41.31 -6.16 2.84
C SER A 37 42.71 -5.64 2.51
N THR A 38 42.79 -4.52 1.77
CA THR A 38 43.87 -3.53 1.95
C THR A 38 43.32 -2.15 1.58
N ASP A 39 43.53 -1.22 2.51
CA ASP A 39 43.19 0.20 2.47
C ASP A 39 44.37 1.00 1.88
N SER A 40 44.10 1.92 0.95
CA SER A 40 44.97 3.08 0.68
C SER A 40 44.28 4.13 -0.21
N GLY A 41 43.74 5.16 0.46
CA GLY A 41 43.80 6.59 0.10
C GLY A 41 43.45 7.08 -1.32
N SER A 42 42.38 7.86 -1.42
CA SER A 42 42.45 9.30 -1.76
C SER A 42 41.04 9.89 -1.83
N GLY A 43 40.85 11.05 -1.19
CA GLY A 43 39.57 11.74 -1.12
C GLY A 43 39.07 12.19 -2.50
N GLY A 44 37.81 11.83 -2.79
CA GLY A 44 37.00 12.34 -3.89
C GLY A 44 35.57 12.58 -3.38
N PRO A 45 34.83 13.53 -3.98
CA PRO A 45 33.67 14.13 -3.34
C PRO A 45 32.50 13.16 -3.20
N LEU A 46 31.77 13.30 -2.10
CA LEU A 46 30.59 12.52 -1.79
C LEU A 46 29.50 12.84 -2.83
N LEU A 47 28.78 11.80 -3.26
CA LEU A 47 27.80 11.79 -4.35
C LEU A 47 26.55 12.66 -4.13
N PHE A 48 26.56 13.53 -3.10
CA PHE A 48 25.41 14.32 -2.64
C PHE A 48 25.71 15.82 -2.47
N ASP A 49 26.90 16.30 -2.82
CA ASP A 49 27.28 17.71 -2.60
C ASP A 49 26.73 18.71 -3.65
N ASP A 50 26.04 18.26 -4.71
CA ASP A 50 25.57 19.13 -5.81
C ASP A 50 24.04 19.12 -6.00
N LEU A 51 23.26 19.26 -4.93
CA LEU A 51 21.81 19.53 -5.05
C LEU A 51 21.49 20.99 -4.71
N PRO A 52 20.82 21.75 -5.61
CA PRO A 52 20.40 23.12 -5.32
C PRO A 52 19.32 23.15 -4.23
N PRO A 53 19.26 24.21 -3.40
CA PRO A 53 18.25 24.32 -2.35
C PRO A 53 16.84 24.44 -2.93
N ALA A 54 15.91 23.66 -2.38
CA ALA A 54 14.49 23.70 -2.73
C ALA A 54 13.89 25.07 -2.41
N SER A 55 13.32 25.72 -3.42
CA SER A 55 12.62 27.01 -3.28
C SER A 55 11.27 26.82 -2.59
N SER A 56 11.11 27.41 -1.41
CA SER A 56 9.81 27.59 -0.75
C SER A 56 9.08 28.79 -1.36
N GLY A 57 8.00 28.54 -2.09
CA GLY A 57 7.08 29.58 -2.57
C GLY A 57 6.14 30.03 -1.46
N ASP A 58 6.11 31.34 -1.23
CA ASP A 58 5.38 32.02 -0.15
C ASP A 58 3.87 32.17 -0.44
N SER A 59 3.16 32.27 0.67
CA SER A 59 1.74 32.43 0.91
C SER A 59 1.17 33.79 0.49
N GLY A 60 -0.04 33.76 -0.08
CA GLY A 60 -0.89 34.95 -0.30
C GLY A 60 -2.08 34.94 0.65
N SER A 61 -2.09 35.89 1.59
CA SER A 61 -3.15 36.12 2.58
C SER A 61 -4.34 36.87 1.98
N LEU A 62 -5.56 36.60 2.48
CA LEU A 62 -6.66 37.55 2.42
C LEU A 62 -7.47 37.47 3.72
N ALA A 63 -7.47 38.57 4.45
CA ALA A 63 -8.21 38.79 5.69
C ALA A 63 -9.62 39.34 5.39
N THR A 64 -10.63 38.94 6.15
CA THR A 64 -11.78 39.81 6.45
C THR A 64 -12.47 39.43 7.78
N SER A 65 -12.85 40.50 8.49
CA SER A 65 -13.42 40.73 9.83
C SER A 65 -14.72 40.02 10.28
N ILE A 66 -14.74 39.53 11.54
CA ILE A 66 -15.56 39.90 12.75
C ILE A 66 -16.95 40.57 12.50
N PRO A 67 -18.07 40.30 13.27
CA PRO A 67 -18.11 40.23 14.74
C PRO A 67 -18.98 39.18 15.48
N GLN A 68 -18.66 39.11 16.78
CA GLN A 68 -19.28 38.44 17.94
C GLN A 68 -20.73 38.88 18.25
N THR A 69 -21.43 38.04 19.02
CA THR A 69 -22.27 38.29 20.24
C THR A 69 -23.33 37.16 20.33
N VAL A 70 -23.86 36.61 21.44
CA VAL A 70 -24.08 37.00 22.84
C VAL A 70 -24.18 35.69 23.69
N LYS A 71 -23.75 35.72 24.96
CA LYS A 71 -24.03 34.72 26.01
C LYS A 71 -25.46 34.84 26.53
N ASN A 72 -26.12 33.74 26.91
CA ASN A 72 -27.09 33.83 28.01
C ASN A 72 -27.14 32.53 28.83
N GLU A 73 -26.92 32.70 30.13
CA GLU A 73 -27.16 31.71 31.18
C GLU A 73 -28.63 31.73 31.62
N GLY A 74 -29.13 30.61 32.14
CA GLY A 74 -30.45 30.53 32.78
C GLY A 74 -30.60 29.27 33.64
N LYS A 75 -30.44 29.45 34.95
CA LYS A 75 -30.62 28.47 36.04
C LYS A 75 -32.10 28.05 36.21
N GLY A 76 -32.34 26.87 36.80
CA GLY A 76 -33.61 26.59 37.48
C GLY A 76 -33.84 25.12 37.85
N ALA A 77 -33.86 24.83 39.15
CA ALA A 77 -33.94 23.50 39.76
C ALA A 77 -35.38 23.04 40.11
N LYS A 78 -35.65 21.73 40.19
CA LYS A 78 -36.09 21.03 41.43
C LYS A 78 -36.49 19.55 41.22
N ARG A 79 -36.19 18.80 42.28
CA ARG A 79 -36.43 17.39 42.66
C ARG A 79 -37.87 16.87 42.48
N LYS A 80 -38.03 15.55 42.22
CA LYS A 80 -38.73 14.62 43.13
C LYS A 80 -38.44 13.14 42.80
N THR A 81 -38.27 12.37 43.87
CA THR A 81 -38.04 10.93 44.02
C THR A 81 -39.34 10.10 43.90
N SER A 82 -39.21 8.85 43.45
CA SER A 82 -39.86 7.66 44.05
C SER A 82 -39.25 6.37 43.49
N GLU A 83 -39.09 5.41 44.38
CA GLU A 83 -38.46 4.08 44.26
C GLU A 83 -39.34 3.08 43.47
N GLU A 84 -38.75 2.05 42.85
CA GLU A 84 -38.84 0.64 43.28
C GLU A 84 -38.16 -0.31 42.27
N GLU A 85 -37.80 -1.48 42.80
CA GLU A 85 -36.77 -2.43 42.37
C GLU A 85 -37.20 -3.33 41.20
N GLU A 86 -36.23 -3.86 40.43
CA GLU A 86 -36.01 -5.33 40.37
C GLU A 86 -34.72 -5.73 39.63
N LYS A 87 -34.17 -6.85 40.09
CA LYS A 87 -32.88 -7.49 39.80
C LYS A 87 -32.65 -7.84 38.33
N ASN A 88 -31.38 -7.80 37.89
CA ASN A 88 -30.65 -8.99 37.43
C ASN A 88 -29.15 -8.71 37.25
N GLY A 89 -28.33 -9.67 37.69
CA GLY A 89 -26.87 -9.55 37.78
C GLY A 89 -26.13 -9.83 36.48
N SER A 90 -24.90 -9.29 36.41
CA SER A 90 -23.70 -9.96 35.89
C SER A 90 -22.48 -9.04 36.06
N GLU A 91 -21.57 -9.52 36.91
CA GLU A 91 -20.10 -9.49 36.74
C GLU A 91 -19.41 -8.14 36.45
N GLU A 92 -18.92 -7.58 37.56
CA GLU A 92 -17.66 -6.86 37.77
C GLU A 92 -16.91 -6.29 36.54
N LEU A 93 -17.03 -4.96 36.43
CA LEU A 93 -16.20 -4.05 35.67
C LEU A 93 -14.71 -4.24 35.98
N VAL A 94 -13.97 -4.82 35.04
CA VAL A 94 -12.56 -4.47 34.87
C VAL A 94 -12.49 -3.45 33.73
N GLU A 95 -12.77 -2.19 34.07
CA GLU A 95 -12.31 -1.06 33.26
C GLU A 95 -10.77 -1.11 33.24
N LYS A 96 -10.22 -1.76 32.22
CA LYS A 96 -8.83 -1.51 31.84
C LYS A 96 -8.75 -0.03 31.48
N LYS A 97 -8.32 0.79 32.44
CA LYS A 97 -7.79 2.12 32.21
C LYS A 97 -6.66 1.97 31.20
N VAL A 98 -7.00 2.05 29.92
CA VAL A 98 -6.05 2.33 28.86
C VAL A 98 -5.47 3.68 29.25
N CYS A 99 -4.23 3.66 29.72
CA CYS A 99 -3.48 4.88 29.94
C CYS A 99 -3.55 5.65 28.62
N LYS A 100 -4.32 6.75 28.59
CA LYS A 100 -4.20 7.80 27.59
C LYS A 100 -2.81 8.40 27.82
N ALA A 101 -1.77 7.68 27.41
CA ALA A 101 -0.53 8.32 27.05
C ALA A 101 -0.94 9.39 26.05
N SER A 102 -0.67 10.66 26.35
CA SER A 102 -0.73 11.72 25.37
C SER A 102 0.17 11.28 24.23
N SER A 103 -0.42 10.66 23.21
CA SER A 103 0.31 10.05 22.11
C SER A 103 0.84 11.21 21.28
N VAL A 104 2.11 11.54 21.49
CA VAL A 104 2.83 12.57 20.74
C VAL A 104 2.61 12.30 19.25
N LEU A 105 2.02 13.27 18.56
CA LEU A 105 1.78 13.19 17.14
C LEU A 105 3.10 13.49 16.41
N PHE A 106 3.63 12.54 15.64
CA PHE A 106 4.94 12.72 14.98
C PHE A 106 4.83 13.66 13.79
N GLY A 107 5.66 14.68 13.68
CA GLY A 107 5.69 15.54 12.48
C GLY A 107 6.10 14.73 11.24
N LEU A 108 5.32 14.79 10.16
CA LEU A 108 5.63 14.12 8.90
C LEU A 108 6.04 15.15 7.84
N LYS A 109 7.12 14.86 7.12
CA LYS A 109 7.57 15.67 5.99
C LYS A 109 8.04 14.76 4.86
N GLY A 110 7.40 14.89 3.70
CA GLY A 110 7.76 14.15 2.51
C GLY A 110 8.83 14.85 1.69
N TYR A 111 9.66 14.05 1.04
CA TYR A 111 10.64 14.46 0.05
C TYR A 111 10.57 13.48 -1.13
N VAL A 112 10.93 13.96 -2.31
CA VAL A 112 10.94 13.15 -3.53
C VAL A 112 12.20 13.43 -4.34
N ALA A 113 12.71 12.37 -4.95
CA ALA A 113 13.66 12.44 -6.03
C ALA A 113 13.18 11.48 -7.12
N GLU A 114 13.36 11.86 -8.37
CA GLU A 114 13.00 11.05 -9.52
C GLU A 114 14.10 11.13 -10.58
N ARG A 115 14.26 10.05 -11.35
CA ARG A 115 15.28 9.99 -12.40
C ARG A 115 14.79 9.10 -13.52
N LYS A 116 14.71 9.64 -14.74
CA LYS A 116 14.37 8.90 -15.96
C LYS A 116 15.31 7.72 -16.25
N GLY A 117 16.60 7.90 -15.93
CA GLY A 117 17.63 6.91 -16.22
C GLY A 117 17.82 6.71 -17.74
N GLU A 118 18.01 5.46 -18.14
CA GLU A 118 18.26 5.05 -19.53
C GLU A 118 16.99 4.92 -20.38
N ARG A 119 15.80 5.09 -19.77
CA ARG A 119 14.52 4.99 -20.48
C ARG A 119 14.32 6.17 -21.42
N GLU A 120 13.64 5.93 -22.54
CA GLU A 120 13.29 7.00 -23.49
C GLU A 120 12.37 8.04 -22.84
N GLU A 121 11.34 7.57 -22.14
CA GLU A 121 10.33 8.38 -21.45
C GLU A 121 10.40 8.18 -19.93
N MET A 122 10.08 9.24 -19.19
CA MET A 122 9.80 9.17 -17.74
C MET A 122 8.32 8.88 -17.57
N GLN A 123 7.97 7.64 -17.23
CA GLN A 123 6.57 7.23 -17.05
C GLN A 123 6.13 7.22 -15.59
N ASP A 124 7.05 7.39 -14.63
CA ASP A 124 6.67 7.46 -13.22
C ASP A 124 6.03 8.81 -12.87
N ALA A 125 5.24 8.80 -11.80
CA ALA A 125 4.69 9.98 -11.18
C ALA A 125 4.65 9.80 -9.65
N HIS A 126 4.49 10.91 -8.92
CA HIS A 126 4.45 10.87 -7.46
C HIS A 126 3.52 11.97 -6.90
N VAL A 127 3.15 11.83 -5.63
CA VAL A 127 2.37 12.82 -4.87
C VAL A 127 2.92 12.91 -3.45
N ILE A 128 3.14 14.14 -2.98
CA ILE A 128 3.49 14.44 -1.59
C ILE A 128 2.50 15.47 -1.06
N LEU A 129 1.70 15.08 -0.08
CA LEU A 129 0.77 15.96 0.61
C LEU A 129 0.97 15.76 2.12
N ASN A 130 1.77 16.65 2.72
CA ASN A 130 2.15 16.57 4.13
C ASN A 130 0.96 16.71 5.07
N ASP A 131 -0.05 17.48 4.68
CA ASP A 131 -1.29 17.67 5.44
C ASP A 131 -2.45 17.85 4.45
N ILE A 132 -3.46 17.00 4.56
CA ILE A 132 -4.73 17.08 3.82
C ILE A 132 -5.93 17.01 4.78
N THR A 133 -5.71 17.33 6.06
CA THR A 133 -6.69 17.15 7.14
C THR A 133 -7.93 18.01 6.89
N GLU A 134 -7.74 19.27 6.51
CA GLU A 134 -8.82 20.23 6.26
C GLU A 134 -9.65 19.86 5.02
N GLU A 135 -9.01 19.30 3.99
CA GLU A 135 -9.68 18.84 2.78
C GLU A 135 -10.50 17.58 3.07
N CYS A 136 -9.96 16.65 3.86
CA CYS A 136 -10.65 15.41 4.24
C CYS A 136 -11.85 15.68 5.15
N ARG A 137 -11.81 16.74 5.97
CA ARG A 137 -12.81 17.05 7.00
C ARG A 137 -13.17 15.81 7.82
N PRO A 138 -12.19 15.16 8.46
CA PRO A 138 -12.42 13.93 9.18
C PRO A 138 -13.35 14.15 10.38
N PRO A 139 -13.88 13.09 11.01
CA PRO A 139 -14.62 13.19 12.25
C PRO A 139 -13.69 13.74 13.35
N SER A 140 -13.83 15.03 13.67
CA SER A 140 -12.80 15.81 14.39
C SER A 140 -12.48 15.32 15.81
N SER A 141 -13.33 14.47 16.40
CA SER A 141 -13.09 13.88 17.71
C SER A 141 -12.15 12.68 17.69
N LEU A 142 -11.84 12.11 16.51
CA LEU A 142 -11.12 10.84 16.38
C LEU A 142 -9.84 10.91 15.55
N ILE A 143 -9.72 11.89 14.65
CA ILE A 143 -8.58 12.02 13.72
C ILE A 143 -8.11 13.48 13.76
N THR A 144 -6.83 13.66 14.07
CA THR A 144 -6.21 14.98 14.18
C THR A 144 -5.35 15.35 12.98
N ARG A 145 -4.84 14.35 12.26
CA ARG A 145 -4.04 14.54 11.05
C ARG A 145 -4.38 13.51 9.98
N VAL A 146 -4.40 13.95 8.74
CA VAL A 146 -4.31 13.11 7.54
C VAL A 146 -3.17 13.58 6.64
N SER A 147 -2.25 12.69 6.28
CA SER A 147 -1.19 12.95 5.29
C SER A 147 -1.23 11.89 4.20
N TYR A 148 -0.84 12.24 2.97
CA TYR A 148 -0.89 11.33 1.83
C TYR A 148 0.37 11.40 0.99
N PHE A 149 0.93 10.23 0.69
CA PHE A 149 2.10 10.08 -0.18
C PHE A 149 1.85 8.94 -1.15
N ALA A 150 2.29 9.07 -2.39
CA ALA A 150 2.16 7.99 -3.36
C ALA A 150 3.23 8.04 -4.45
N VAL A 151 3.53 6.86 -4.97
CA VAL A 151 4.35 6.65 -6.17
C VAL A 151 3.56 5.79 -7.17
N PHE A 152 3.79 6.07 -8.45
CA PHE A 152 3.11 5.46 -9.57
C PHE A 152 4.15 5.15 -10.64
N ASP A 153 4.37 3.87 -10.94
CA ASP A 153 5.24 3.42 -12.03
C ASP A 153 4.35 3.12 -13.24
N GLY A 154 4.48 3.94 -14.29
CA GLY A 154 3.66 3.85 -15.49
C GLY A 154 4.25 2.92 -16.54
N HIS A 155 3.38 2.21 -17.26
CA HIS A 155 3.78 1.34 -18.37
C HIS A 155 2.80 1.44 -19.55
N GLY A 156 3.30 1.19 -20.77
CA GLY A 156 2.49 1.36 -21.98
C GLY A 156 2.15 2.83 -22.29
N GLY A 157 2.79 3.77 -21.59
CA GLY A 157 2.62 5.21 -21.70
C GLY A 157 2.43 5.89 -20.33
N ILE A 158 2.68 7.20 -20.27
CA ILE A 158 2.62 8.01 -19.04
C ILE A 158 1.20 8.31 -18.53
N ARG A 159 0.15 8.02 -19.32
CA ARG A 159 -1.19 8.60 -19.04
C ARG A 159 -1.82 8.03 -17.77
N ALA A 160 -1.64 6.73 -17.50
CA ALA A 160 -2.23 6.08 -16.34
C ALA A 160 -1.59 6.57 -15.03
N SER A 161 -0.26 6.64 -14.96
CA SER A 161 0.48 7.11 -13.78
C SER A 161 0.18 8.59 -13.50
N LYS A 162 0.20 9.42 -14.54
CA LYS A 162 -0.17 10.84 -14.43
C LYS A 162 -1.62 11.04 -13.99
N PHE A 163 -2.55 10.26 -14.54
CA PHE A 163 -3.96 10.31 -14.12
C PHE A 163 -4.13 9.88 -12.67
N ALA A 164 -3.45 8.80 -12.24
CA ALA A 164 -3.50 8.33 -10.85
C ALA A 164 -2.93 9.39 -9.90
N ALA A 165 -1.78 10.01 -10.23
CA ALA A 165 -1.19 11.09 -9.44
C ALA A 165 -2.13 12.29 -9.29
N GLN A 166 -2.90 12.64 -10.34
CA GLN A 166 -3.83 13.77 -10.31
C GLN A 166 -5.15 13.48 -9.57
N ASN A 167 -5.65 12.24 -9.63
CA ASN A 167 -7.03 11.94 -9.24
C ASN A 167 -7.16 11.05 -8.00
N LEU A 168 -6.18 10.18 -7.71
CA LEU A 168 -6.33 9.19 -6.63
C LEU A 168 -6.51 9.84 -5.25
N HIS A 169 -5.69 10.85 -4.93
CA HIS A 169 -5.80 11.61 -3.69
C HIS A 169 -7.06 12.48 -3.62
N GLN A 170 -7.49 13.05 -4.75
CA GLN A 170 -8.74 13.83 -4.81
C GLN A 170 -9.97 12.95 -4.55
N ASN A 171 -9.98 11.74 -5.12
CA ASN A 171 -11.02 10.75 -4.89
C ASN A 171 -11.00 10.26 -3.44
N LEU A 172 -9.82 10.09 -2.84
CA LEU A 172 -9.65 9.79 -1.43
C LEU A 172 -10.28 10.87 -0.55
N ILE A 173 -9.92 12.13 -0.77
CA ILE A 173 -10.44 13.30 -0.02
C ILE A 173 -11.97 13.34 -0.09
N ARG A 174 -12.56 13.17 -1.28
CA ARG A 174 -14.02 13.19 -1.46
C ARG A 174 -14.73 12.07 -0.72
N LYS A 175 -14.13 10.87 -0.70
CA LYS A 175 -14.67 9.66 -0.08
C LYS A 175 -14.27 9.51 1.39
N PHE A 176 -13.40 10.39 1.90
CA PHE A 176 -12.89 10.27 3.26
C PHE A 176 -14.06 10.24 4.26
N PRO A 177 -13.99 9.38 5.30
CA PRO A 177 -15.10 9.23 6.24
C PRO A 177 -15.53 10.55 6.87
N LYS A 178 -16.85 10.78 6.92
CA LYS A 178 -17.49 11.96 7.54
C LYS A 178 -18.52 11.50 8.55
N GLY A 179 -18.64 12.22 9.66
CA GLY A 179 -19.61 11.91 10.73
C GLY A 179 -19.14 10.80 11.67
N ASP A 180 -20.07 10.18 12.40
CA ASP A 180 -19.73 9.21 13.45
C ASP A 180 -19.20 7.91 12.87
N VAL A 181 -17.97 7.55 13.25
CA VAL A 181 -17.29 6.35 12.78
C VAL A 181 -17.10 5.37 13.94
N ILE A 182 -17.70 4.19 13.83
CA ILE A 182 -17.58 3.10 14.83
C ILE A 182 -16.14 2.54 14.86
N SER A 183 -15.50 2.43 13.69
CA SER A 183 -14.13 1.91 13.58
C SER A 183 -13.36 2.65 12.49
N VAL A 184 -12.44 3.53 12.89
CA VAL A 184 -11.59 4.31 11.97
C VAL A 184 -10.87 3.38 11.00
N GLU A 185 -10.27 2.30 11.50
CA GLU A 185 -9.54 1.35 10.66
C GLU A 185 -10.39 0.73 9.55
N LYS A 186 -11.59 0.21 9.88
CA LYS A 186 -12.44 -0.44 8.88
C LYS A 186 -12.89 0.57 7.83
N THR A 187 -13.21 1.79 8.25
CA THR A 187 -13.71 2.82 7.34
C THR A 187 -12.60 3.38 6.45
N VAL A 188 -11.39 3.59 6.97
CA VAL A 188 -10.23 4.01 6.17
C VAL A 188 -9.84 2.93 5.16
N LYS A 189 -9.81 1.65 5.56
CA LYS A 189 -9.56 0.53 4.63
C LYS A 189 -10.60 0.48 3.50
N ARG A 190 -11.89 0.62 3.83
CA ARG A 190 -12.96 0.68 2.83
C ARG A 190 -12.81 1.89 1.90
N CYS A 191 -12.54 3.06 2.46
CA CYS A 191 -12.29 4.28 1.70
C CYS A 191 -11.17 4.09 0.67
N LEU A 192 -10.04 3.48 1.05
CA LEU A 192 -8.94 3.17 0.14
C LEU A 192 -9.38 2.21 -0.98
N LEU A 193 -10.07 1.12 -0.66
CA LEU A 193 -10.58 0.18 -1.67
C LEU A 193 -11.50 0.87 -2.68
N ASP A 194 -12.46 1.66 -2.19
CA ASP A 194 -13.42 2.38 -3.03
C ASP A 194 -12.75 3.46 -3.87
N THR A 195 -11.70 4.09 -3.34
CA THR A 195 -10.91 5.13 -4.03
C THR A 195 -10.14 4.55 -5.21
N PHE A 196 -9.44 3.42 -5.02
CA PHE A 196 -8.69 2.76 -6.09
C PHE A 196 -9.63 2.26 -7.19
N LYS A 197 -10.73 1.60 -6.80
CA LYS A 197 -11.76 1.14 -7.74
C LYS A 197 -12.31 2.29 -8.57
N HIS A 198 -12.71 3.38 -7.91
CA HIS A 198 -13.30 4.54 -8.60
C HIS A 198 -12.31 5.20 -9.56
N THR A 199 -11.06 5.37 -9.13
CA THR A 199 -10.01 6.00 -9.96
C THR A 199 -9.70 5.15 -11.20
N ASP A 200 -9.69 3.82 -11.07
CA ASP A 200 -9.55 2.91 -12.21
C ASP A 200 -10.73 2.99 -13.17
N GLU A 201 -11.97 3.01 -12.66
CA GLU A 201 -13.17 3.17 -13.48
C GLU A 201 -13.16 4.48 -14.29
N GLU A 202 -12.76 5.60 -13.67
CA GLU A 202 -12.62 6.89 -14.34
C GLU A 202 -11.55 6.86 -15.43
N PHE A 203 -10.38 6.30 -15.13
CA PHE A 203 -9.30 6.20 -16.12
C PHE A 203 -9.69 5.29 -17.28
N LEU A 204 -10.30 4.13 -17.03
CA LEU A 204 -10.76 3.20 -18.08
C LEU A 204 -11.82 3.83 -18.98
N LYS A 205 -12.73 4.63 -18.41
CA LYS A 205 -13.72 5.39 -19.18
C LYS A 205 -13.03 6.43 -20.07
N GLN A 206 -12.03 7.15 -19.55
CA GLN A 206 -11.26 8.09 -20.35
C GLN A 206 -10.47 7.37 -21.45
N ALA A 207 -9.72 6.33 -21.11
CA ALA A 207 -8.90 5.54 -22.04
C ALA A 207 -9.70 4.95 -23.21
N SER A 208 -10.89 4.41 -22.94
CA SER A 208 -11.76 3.81 -23.95
C SER A 208 -12.46 4.83 -24.86
N SER A 209 -12.57 6.09 -24.44
CA SER A 209 -13.14 7.16 -25.26
C SER A 209 -12.22 7.65 -26.39
N GLN A 210 -10.94 7.27 -26.35
CA GLN A 210 -9.90 7.77 -27.24
C GLN A 210 -9.74 6.87 -28.47
N LYS A 211 -9.21 7.43 -29.56
CA LYS A 211 -8.99 6.73 -30.82
C LYS A 211 -7.55 6.95 -31.31
N PRO A 212 -6.67 5.94 -31.27
CA PRO A 212 -6.88 4.61 -30.70
C PRO A 212 -7.09 4.64 -29.17
N ALA A 213 -7.76 3.63 -28.63
CA ALA A 213 -7.96 3.49 -27.18
C ALA A 213 -6.61 3.34 -26.47
N TRP A 214 -6.47 4.00 -25.33
CA TRP A 214 -5.25 3.93 -24.55
C TRP A 214 -5.09 2.56 -23.90
N LYS A 215 -3.84 2.08 -23.87
CA LYS A 215 -3.46 0.78 -23.29
C LYS A 215 -2.56 0.94 -22.07
N ASP A 216 -2.36 2.17 -21.62
CA ASP A 216 -1.53 2.51 -20.47
C ASP A 216 -2.04 1.83 -19.21
N GLY A 217 -1.09 1.48 -18.36
CA GLY A 217 -1.34 1.05 -17.00
C GLY A 217 -0.34 1.70 -16.05
N SER A 218 -0.61 1.56 -14.76
CA SER A 218 0.27 2.06 -13.72
C SER A 218 0.17 1.20 -12.47
N THR A 219 1.30 1.00 -11.80
CA THR A 219 1.31 0.65 -10.39
C THR A 219 0.74 1.82 -9.57
N ALA A 220 0.39 1.55 -8.32
CA ALA A 220 0.05 2.58 -7.36
C ALA A 220 0.37 2.08 -5.94
N THR A 221 1.40 2.66 -5.33
CA THR A 221 1.71 2.46 -3.90
C THR A 221 1.42 3.77 -3.19
N CYS A 222 0.41 3.78 -2.30
CA CYS A 222 0.12 4.95 -1.48
C CYS A 222 0.25 4.66 0.02
N VAL A 223 0.74 5.65 0.74
CA VAL A 223 0.81 5.70 2.21
C VAL A 223 -0.10 6.82 2.68
N LEU A 224 -1.16 6.45 3.37
CA LEU A 224 -2.07 7.37 4.05
C LEU A 224 -1.75 7.32 5.55
N ALA A 225 -1.22 8.42 6.09
CA ALA A 225 -1.03 8.55 7.53
C ALA A 225 -2.29 9.17 8.15
N VAL A 226 -2.94 8.42 9.05
CA VAL A 226 -4.06 8.92 9.87
C VAL A 226 -3.55 8.93 11.31
N ASP A 227 -3.31 10.13 11.83
CA ASP A 227 -2.48 10.32 13.02
C ASP A 227 -1.19 9.47 12.90
N ASN A 228 -0.78 8.78 13.97
CA ASN A 228 0.42 7.94 13.98
C ASN A 228 0.23 6.55 13.35
N ILE A 229 -0.85 6.32 12.59
CA ILE A 229 -1.09 5.05 11.90
C ILE A 229 -0.91 5.23 10.40
N LEU A 230 -0.01 4.44 9.81
CA LEU A 230 0.15 4.32 8.37
C LEU A 230 -0.79 3.26 7.81
N TYR A 231 -1.51 3.61 6.76
CA TYR A 231 -2.27 2.70 5.90
C TYR A 231 -1.59 2.67 4.54
N ILE A 232 -1.07 1.50 4.17
CA ILE A 232 -0.33 1.29 2.94
C ILE A 232 -1.25 0.51 2.00
N ALA A 233 -1.67 1.13 0.91
CA ALA A 233 -2.39 0.45 -0.16
C ALA A 233 -1.44 0.26 -1.35
N ASN A 234 -1.17 -1.00 -1.70
CA ASN A 234 -0.27 -1.33 -2.80
C ASN A 234 -1.00 -2.01 -3.95
N LEU A 235 -0.64 -1.61 -5.16
CA LEU A 235 -1.14 -2.14 -6.42
C LEU A 235 0.04 -2.25 -7.39
N GLY A 236 0.40 -3.47 -7.81
CA GLY A 236 1.60 -3.71 -8.63
C GLY A 236 2.82 -4.09 -7.80
N ASP A 237 4.00 -3.90 -8.37
CA ASP A 237 5.32 -4.34 -7.88
C ASP A 237 6.20 -3.21 -7.31
N SER A 238 5.71 -1.96 -7.31
CA SER A 238 6.24 -0.89 -6.46
C SER A 238 6.12 -1.25 -4.96
N ARG A 239 6.94 -0.60 -4.11
CA ARG A 239 7.12 -1.01 -2.71
C ARG A 239 7.13 0.17 -1.73
N ALA A 240 6.64 -0.07 -0.52
CA ALA A 240 6.78 0.79 0.64
C ALA A 240 7.61 0.09 1.73
N ILE A 241 8.62 0.78 2.26
CA ILE A 241 9.54 0.26 3.28
C ILE A 241 9.62 1.28 4.41
N LEU A 242 9.59 0.81 5.65
CA LEU A 242 9.83 1.62 6.85
C LEU A 242 11.20 1.26 7.44
N CYS A 243 12.03 2.26 7.67
CA CYS A 243 13.24 2.09 8.46
C CYS A 243 12.85 2.21 9.93
N ARG A 244 13.17 1.21 10.75
CA ARG A 244 12.93 1.27 12.19
C ARG A 244 14.17 0.89 12.96
N TYR A 245 14.60 1.73 13.89
CA TYR A 245 15.64 1.38 14.85
C TYR A 245 15.14 0.28 15.79
N ASN A 246 15.87 -0.84 15.82
CA ASN A 246 15.61 -1.95 16.71
C ASN A 246 16.60 -1.88 17.88
N GLU A 247 16.06 -1.55 19.07
CA GLU A 247 16.83 -1.40 20.31
C GLU A 247 17.50 -2.70 20.78
N GLU A 248 16.92 -3.87 20.53
CA GLU A 248 17.54 -5.14 20.94
C GLU A 248 18.79 -5.44 20.11
N SER A 249 18.70 -5.20 18.80
CA SER A 249 19.80 -5.44 17.86
C SER A 249 20.77 -4.26 17.72
N GLN A 250 20.41 -3.09 18.28
CA GLN A 250 21.09 -1.80 18.10
C GLN A 250 21.36 -1.46 16.63
N LYS A 251 20.40 -1.78 15.74
CA LYS A 251 20.53 -1.61 14.29
C LYS A 251 19.20 -1.15 13.69
N HIS A 252 19.28 -0.46 12.55
CA HIS A 252 18.11 -0.16 11.74
C HIS A 252 17.65 -1.40 10.98
N ALA A 253 16.36 -1.65 10.97
CA ALA A 253 15.70 -2.72 10.23
C ALA A 253 14.81 -2.12 9.13
N ALA A 254 14.88 -2.69 7.92
CA ALA A 254 13.98 -2.36 6.82
C ALA A 254 12.73 -3.24 6.89
N LEU A 255 11.61 -2.66 7.27
CA LEU A 255 10.31 -3.34 7.39
C LEU A 255 9.52 -3.16 6.09
N SER A 256 9.25 -4.24 5.38
CA SER A 256 8.39 -4.20 4.19
C SER A 256 6.93 -3.94 4.58
N LEU A 257 6.41 -2.78 4.17
CA LEU A 257 5.05 -2.33 4.46
C LEU A 257 4.03 -2.73 3.39
N SER A 258 4.49 -3.26 2.25
CA SER A 258 3.65 -3.64 1.11
C SER A 258 3.90 -5.08 0.68
N LYS A 259 2.90 -5.69 0.04
CA LYS A 259 3.07 -6.94 -0.71
C LYS A 259 3.09 -6.60 -2.19
N GLU A 260 4.13 -7.02 -2.90
CA GLU A 260 4.21 -6.86 -4.35
C GLU A 260 3.20 -7.76 -5.06
N HIS A 261 2.84 -7.42 -6.29
CA HIS A 261 1.86 -8.16 -7.06
C HIS A 261 2.39 -8.48 -8.45
N ASN A 262 2.98 -9.68 -8.59
CA ASN A 262 3.41 -10.21 -9.86
C ASN A 262 2.63 -11.48 -10.23
N PRO A 263 2.46 -11.80 -11.54
CA PRO A 263 1.69 -12.94 -12.02
C PRO A 263 2.22 -14.32 -11.60
N THR A 264 3.46 -14.42 -11.10
CA THR A 264 4.04 -15.70 -10.64
C THR A 264 3.62 -16.07 -9.22
N GLN A 265 3.17 -15.10 -8.43
CA GLN A 265 2.67 -15.36 -7.09
C GLN A 265 1.42 -16.23 -7.14
N TYR A 266 1.34 -17.21 -6.23
CA TYR A 266 0.29 -18.22 -6.23
C TYR A 266 -1.13 -17.63 -6.27
N GLU A 267 -1.44 -16.71 -5.36
CA GLU A 267 -2.78 -16.08 -5.28
C GLU A 267 -3.13 -15.28 -6.55
N GLU A 268 -2.14 -14.57 -7.08
CA GLU A 268 -2.28 -13.74 -8.29
C GLU A 268 -2.50 -14.61 -9.52
N ARG A 269 -1.68 -15.65 -9.69
CA ARG A 269 -1.79 -16.64 -10.78
C ARG A 269 -3.14 -17.34 -10.75
N MET A 270 -3.58 -17.78 -9.57
CA MET A 270 -4.87 -18.44 -9.41
C MET A 270 -6.04 -17.51 -9.78
N ARG A 271 -5.97 -16.23 -9.40
CA ARG A 271 -6.99 -15.23 -9.82
C ARG A 271 -7.01 -15.06 -11.34
N ILE A 272 -5.84 -14.91 -11.97
CA ILE A 272 -5.70 -14.75 -13.42
C ILE A 272 -6.29 -15.96 -14.16
N GLN A 273 -5.94 -17.17 -13.75
CA GLN A 273 -6.43 -18.41 -14.37
C GLN A 273 -7.93 -18.60 -14.17
N LYS A 274 -8.46 -18.31 -12.98
CA LYS A 274 -9.90 -18.39 -12.70
C LYS A 274 -10.72 -17.40 -13.55
N ALA A 275 -10.13 -16.26 -13.90
CA ALA A 275 -10.72 -15.28 -14.81
C ALA A 275 -10.57 -15.63 -16.30
N GLY A 276 -9.98 -16.79 -16.65
CA GLY A 276 -9.72 -17.21 -18.03
C GLY A 276 -8.46 -16.61 -18.65
N GLY A 277 -7.66 -15.87 -17.87
CA GLY A 277 -6.32 -15.44 -18.27
C GLY A 277 -5.29 -16.56 -18.18
N ASN A 278 -4.11 -16.33 -18.73
CA ASN A 278 -2.98 -17.25 -18.63
C ASN A 278 -1.71 -16.51 -18.21
N VAL A 279 -0.80 -17.19 -17.53
CA VAL A 279 0.53 -16.67 -17.18
C VAL A 279 1.56 -17.45 -17.98
N ARG A 280 2.28 -16.75 -18.85
CA ARG A 280 3.36 -17.27 -19.72
C ARG A 280 4.61 -16.46 -19.46
N ASP A 281 5.75 -17.12 -19.26
CA ASP A 281 7.05 -16.48 -18.99
C ASP A 281 6.99 -15.42 -17.88
N GLY A 282 6.22 -15.73 -16.83
CA GLY A 282 6.02 -14.85 -15.68
C GLY A 282 5.07 -13.65 -15.91
N ARG A 283 4.47 -13.53 -17.10
CA ARG A 283 3.65 -12.38 -17.51
C ARG A 283 2.20 -12.77 -17.80
N VAL A 284 1.26 -11.85 -17.54
CA VAL A 284 -0.15 -12.02 -17.93
C VAL A 284 -0.25 -12.00 -19.45
N LEU A 285 -0.78 -13.09 -20.01
CA LEU A 285 -0.84 -13.37 -21.45
C LEU A 285 0.52 -13.28 -22.16
N GLY A 286 1.63 -13.43 -21.43
CA GLY A 286 2.99 -13.27 -21.98
C GLY A 286 3.44 -11.84 -22.20
N VAL A 287 2.68 -10.83 -21.74
CA VAL A 287 2.97 -9.41 -22.00
C VAL A 287 3.18 -8.61 -20.71
N LEU A 288 2.20 -8.60 -19.81
CA LEU A 288 2.18 -7.70 -18.65
C LEU A 288 2.88 -8.31 -17.43
N GLU A 289 3.81 -7.58 -16.81
CA GLU A 289 4.62 -8.04 -15.66
C GLU A 289 3.93 -7.90 -14.30
N VAL A 290 2.93 -7.04 -14.20
CA VAL A 290 2.17 -6.83 -12.97
C VAL A 290 0.82 -7.56 -13.03
N SER A 291 0.37 -8.08 -11.89
CA SER A 291 -0.94 -8.74 -11.79
C SER A 291 -2.05 -7.79 -11.34
N ARG A 292 -1.69 -6.59 -10.88
CA ARG A 292 -2.60 -5.54 -10.41
C ARG A 292 -2.11 -4.17 -10.87
N SER A 293 -3.03 -3.32 -11.32
CA SER A 293 -2.71 -2.00 -11.85
C SER A 293 -3.96 -1.12 -11.98
N ILE A 294 -3.76 0.19 -12.05
CA ILE A 294 -4.72 1.15 -12.62
C ILE A 294 -4.58 1.10 -14.14
N GLY A 295 -5.68 1.15 -14.89
CA GLY A 295 -5.65 1.06 -16.35
C GLY A 295 -5.55 -0.38 -16.83
N ASP A 296 -4.76 -0.66 -17.86
CA ASP A 296 -4.64 -2.01 -18.42
C ASP A 296 -5.99 -2.63 -18.81
N GLY A 297 -6.88 -1.82 -19.40
CA GLY A 297 -8.27 -2.20 -19.68
C GLY A 297 -8.43 -3.54 -20.42
N GLN A 298 -7.51 -3.84 -21.33
CA GLN A 298 -7.48 -5.10 -22.09
C GLN A 298 -7.22 -6.34 -21.22
N TYR A 299 -6.60 -6.19 -20.05
CA TYR A 299 -6.26 -7.29 -19.14
C TYR A 299 -7.23 -7.46 -17.97
N LYS A 300 -8.14 -6.51 -17.74
CA LYS A 300 -9.11 -6.59 -16.62
C LYS A 300 -10.00 -7.84 -16.71
N ARG A 301 -10.38 -8.23 -17.93
CA ARG A 301 -11.16 -9.47 -18.18
C ARG A 301 -10.35 -10.75 -17.97
N CYS A 302 -9.02 -10.64 -17.90
CA CYS A 302 -8.09 -11.75 -17.70
C CYS A 302 -7.58 -11.85 -16.27
N GLY A 303 -8.20 -11.13 -15.33
CA GLY A 303 -7.90 -11.21 -13.90
C GLY A 303 -6.88 -10.19 -13.38
N VAL A 304 -6.43 -9.23 -14.20
CA VAL A 304 -5.76 -8.02 -13.68
C VAL A 304 -6.78 -7.18 -12.94
N THR A 305 -6.45 -6.71 -11.74
CA THR A 305 -7.38 -6.00 -10.86
C THR A 305 -6.82 -4.68 -10.36
N SER A 306 -7.69 -3.72 -10.08
CA SER A 306 -7.39 -2.46 -9.40
C SER A 306 -7.61 -2.52 -7.89
N VAL A 307 -7.86 -3.70 -7.32
CA VAL A 307 -8.02 -3.89 -5.86
C VAL A 307 -6.65 -3.95 -5.18
N PRO A 308 -6.29 -2.95 -4.34
CA PRO A 308 -5.00 -2.94 -3.67
C PRO A 308 -4.97 -3.91 -2.47
N ASP A 309 -3.78 -4.39 -2.13
CA ASP A 309 -3.54 -4.98 -0.80
C ASP A 309 -3.31 -3.87 0.21
N ILE A 310 -4.00 -3.90 1.36
CA ILE A 310 -3.91 -2.87 2.39
C ILE A 310 -3.27 -3.42 3.66
N ARG A 311 -2.16 -2.80 4.10
CA ARG A 311 -1.48 -3.07 5.37
C ARG A 311 -1.55 -1.86 6.30
N ARG A 312 -1.46 -2.13 7.60
CA ARG A 312 -1.45 -1.12 8.66
C ARG A 312 -0.13 -1.19 9.41
N CYS A 313 0.47 -0.04 9.72
CA CYS A 313 1.64 0.06 10.58
C CYS A 313 1.46 1.20 11.59
N GLN A 314 1.83 0.97 12.85
CA GLN A 314 1.84 2.00 13.88
C GLN A 314 3.23 2.63 13.92
N LEU A 315 3.29 3.97 13.80
CA LEU A 315 4.53 4.72 13.99
C LEU A 315 4.97 4.69 15.45
N THR A 316 6.29 4.66 15.65
CA THR A 316 6.97 4.73 16.94
C THR A 316 8.08 5.80 16.90
N PRO A 317 8.64 6.19 18.06
CA PRO A 317 9.79 7.11 18.08
C PRO A 317 11.05 6.58 17.39
N ASN A 318 11.07 5.30 17.02
CA ASN A 318 12.21 4.62 16.40
C ASN A 318 12.11 4.58 14.86
N ASP A 319 11.08 5.20 14.28
CA ASP A 319 10.87 5.30 12.83
C ASP A 319 11.49 6.55 12.21
#